data_AF-A0ABD0BTW7-F1
#
_entry.id   AF-A0ABD0BTW7-F1
#
_cell.length_a   1.000
_cell.length_b   1.000
_cell.length_c   1.000
_cell.angle_alpha   90.00
_cell.angle_beta   90.00
_cell.angle_gamma   90.00
#
_symmetry.space_group_name_H-M   'P 1'
#
loop_
_entity.id
_entity.type
_entity.pdbx_description
1 polymer ?
#
loop_
_entity_poly.entity_id
_entity_poly.type
_entity_poly.pdbx_seq_one_letter_code
_entity_poly.pdbx_strand_id
1 'polypeptide(L)' 'MKINFTPETYEALINRANRENKAAAALVSELITTILNKEETNEPKKKSNNLR' A
#
# COMPACT_ATOMS: atom_id res chain seq x y z
N MET A 1 6.99 3.12 10.94
CA MET A 1 5.79 3.96 10.77
C MET A 1 4.91 3.79 12.01
N LYS A 2 4.32 4.86 12.55
CA LYS A 2 3.29 4.76 13.59
C LYS A 2 1.95 5.16 12.97
N ILE A 3 1.05 4.20 12.81
CA ILE A 3 -0.27 4.39 12.22
C ILE A 3 -1.29 4.03 13.29
N ASN A 4 -2.23 4.95 13.55
CA ASN A 4 -3.30 4.72 14.49
C ASN A 4 -4.55 4.34 13.69
N PHE A 5 -5.05 3.13 13.91
CA PHE A 5 -6.30 2.67 13.31
C PHE A 5 -7.45 2.87 14.28
N THR A 6 -8.67 3.01 13.74
CA THR A 6 -9.86 2.83 14.58
C THR A 6 -9.91 1.38 15.09
N PRO A 7 -10.53 1.11 16.25
CA PRO A 7 -10.60 -0.24 16.81
C PRO A 7 -11.15 -1.28 15.81
N GLU A 8 -12.22 -0.92 15.10
CA GLU A 8 -12.85 -1.77 14.07
C GLU A 8 -11.87 -2.14 12.94
N THR A 9 -11.09 -1.16 12.46
CA THR A 9 -10.10 -1.39 11.41
C THR A 9 -8.93 -2.23 11.93
N TYR A 10 -8.53 -2.01 13.18
CA TYR A 10 -7.48 -2.79 13.82
C TYR A 10 -7.88 -4.27 13.96
N GLU A 11 -9.10 -4.54 14.41
CA GLU A 11 -9.61 -5.91 14.52
C GLU A 11 -9.68 -6.60 13.16
N ALA A 12 -10.21 -5.93 12.13
CA ALA A 12 -10.23 -6.46 10.77
C ALA A 12 -8.82 -6.76 10.25
N LEU A 13 -7.85 -5.89 10.53
CA LEU A 13 -6.45 -6.07 10.16
C LEU A 13 -5.84 -7.30 10.86
N ILE A 14 -6.03 -7.44 12.17
CA ILE A 14 -5.50 -8.56 12.95
C ILE A 14 -6.12 -9.88 12.50
N ASN A 15 -7.43 -9.92 12.30
CA ASN A 15 -8.13 -11.12 11.82
C ASN A 15 -7.60 -11.57 10.45
N ARG A 16 -7.37 -10.61 9.54
CA ARG A 16 -6.80 -10.90 8.23
C ARG A 16 -5.35 -11.37 8.34
N ALA A 17 -4.52 -10.72 9.15
CA ALA A 17 -3.12 -11.10 9.35
C ALA A 17 -2.99 -12.52 9.91
N ASN A 18 -3.85 -12.88 10.88
CA ASN A 18 -3.92 -14.23 11.44
C ASN A 18 -4.35 -15.26 10.38
N ARG A 19 -5.35 -14.93 9.55
CA ARG A 19 -5.79 -15.80 8.45
C ARG A 19 -4.70 -16.04 7.41
N GLU A 20 -3.89 -15.03 7.14
CA GLU A 20 -2.74 -15.11 6.21
C GLU A 20 -1.45 -15.64 6.87
N ASN A 21 -1.48 -15.97 8.17
CA ASN A 21 -0.31 -16.33 8.99
C ASN A 21 0.86 -15.33 8.84
N LYS A 22 0.52 -14.03 8.85
CA LYS A 22 1.47 -12.91 8.72
C LYS A 22 1.44 -12.03 9.96
N ALA A 23 2.54 -11.34 10.23
CA ALA A 23 2.54 -10.26 11.19
C ALA A 23 1.68 -9.09 10.68
N ALA A 24 0.85 -8.52 11.56
CA ALA A 24 -0.04 -7.41 11.21
C ALA A 24 0.71 -6.20 10.60
N ALA A 25 1.88 -5.87 11.13
CA ALA A 25 2.72 -4.80 10.60
C ALA A 25 3.25 -5.08 9.18
N ALA A 26 3.52 -6.35 8.86
CA ALA A 26 3.94 -6.75 7.51
C ALA A 26 2.79 -6.62 6.52
N LEU A 27 1.57 -7.06 6.92
CA LEU A 27 0.37 -6.90 6.11
C LEU A 27 0.06 -5.42 5.82
N VAL A 28 0.16 -4.54 6.83
CA VAL A 28 -0.01 -3.09 6.64
C VAL A 28 0.98 -2.53 5.62
N SER A 29 2.24 -2.91 5.74
CA SER A 29 3.30 -2.42 4.83
C SER A 29 3.02 -2.87 3.40
N GLU A 30 2.66 -4.14 3.20
CA GLU A 30 2.30 -4.71 1.89
C GLU A 30 1.10 -3.98 1.26
N LEU A 31 0.05 -3.70 2.04
CA LEU A 31 -1.14 -2.98 1.57
C LEU A 31 -0.80 -1.55 1.15
N ILE A 32 -0.02 -0.82 1.96
CA ILE A 32 0.39 0.56 1.66
C ILE A 32 1.25 0.57 0.39
N THR A 33 2.25 -0.30 0.30
CA THR A 33 3.10 -0.42 -0.90
C THR A 33 2.29 -0.75 -2.14
N THR A 34 1.31 -1.65 -2.03
CA THR A 34 0.43 -2.02 -3.14
C THR A 34 -0.40 -0.83 -3.62
N ILE A 35 -0.93 -0.02 -2.70
CA ILE A 35 -1.71 1.19 -3.04
C ILE A 35 -0.81 2.22 -3.71
N LEU A 36 0.35 2.51 -3.13
CA LEU A 36 1.29 3.49 -3.68
C LEU A 36 1.82 3.09 -5.06
N ASN A 37 2.04 1.81 -5.31
CA ASN A 37 2.50 1.31 -6.61
C ASN A 37 1.36 1.22 -7.65
N LYS A 38 0.10 1.25 -7.22
CA LYS A 38 -1.06 1.29 -8.13
C LYS A 38 -1.38 2.69 -8.60
N GLU A 39 -0.98 3.73 -7.86
CA GLU A 39 -1.08 5.09 -8.35
C GLU A 39 -0.10 5.26 -9.52
N GLU A 40 -0.62 5.68 -10.68
CA GLU A 40 0.22 6.03 -11.83
C GLU A 40 1.21 7.10 -11.35
N THR A 41 2.51 6.87 -11.53
CA THR A 41 3.53 7.86 -11.19
C THR A 41 3.12 9.20 -11.79
N ASN A 42 2.95 10.23 -10.95
CA ASN A 42 2.71 11.62 -11.38
C ASN A 42 3.87 12.20 -12.19
N GLU A 43 4.86 11.39 -12.58
CA GLU A 43 5.85 11.76 -13.56
C GLU A 43 5.12 12.13 -14.85
N PRO A 44 5.25 13.39 -15.32
CA PRO A 44 4.71 13.75 -16.62
C PRO A 44 5.40 12.83 -17.62
N LYS A 45 4.62 11.95 -18.28
CA LYS A 45 5.11 11.07 -19.35
C LYS A 45 5.98 11.94 -20.24
N LYS A 46 7.31 11.78 -20.17
CA LYS A 46 8.22 12.51 -21.04
C LYS A 46 7.74 12.17 -22.44
N LYS A 47 7.09 13.14 -23.12
CA LYS A 47 6.88 13.06 -24.55
C LYS A 47 8.29 12.89 -25.11
N SER A 48 8.61 11.70 -25.59
CA SER A 48 9.75 11.53 -26.49
C SER A 48 9.42 12.40 -27.69
N ASN A 49 9.87 13.65 -27.65
CA ASN A 49 10.08 14.44 -28.84
C ASN A 49 11.21 13.72 -29.57
N ASN A 50 10.84 12.73 -30.40
CA ASN A 50 11.61 12.42 -31.59
C ASN A 50 11.55 13.68 -32.46
N LEU A 51 12.43 14.63 -32.13
CA LEU A 51 12.81 15.70 -33.05
C LEU A 51 13.60 14.97 -34.16
N ARG A 52 12.91 14.75 -35.27
CA ARG A 52 13.50 14.46 -36.57
C ARG A 52 13.62 15.76 -37.34
#